data_AF-A0ABD5RZW5-F1
#
_entry.id   AF-A0ABD5RZW5-F1
#
_cell.length_a   1.000
_cell.length_b   1.000
_cell.length_c   1.000
_cell.angle_alpha   90.00
_cell.angle_beta   90.00
_cell.angle_gamma   90.00
#
_symmetry.space_group_name_H-M   'P 1'
#
loop_
_entity.id
_entity.type
_entity.pdbx_description
1 polymer ?
#
loop_
_entity_poly.entity_id
_entity_poly.type
_entity_poly.pdbx_seq_one_letter_code
_entity_poly.pdbx_strand_id
1 'polypeptide(L)'
;LLRFANRVPLVYQRGACATTDVVKRIGWRNYGLDQPGGSGMPNGPAVIMVHVASTNVPFTSESKDALANIPAIEDEIELAIREAARELKSFLNKRRSMQKRRKKQDVLGKILPQMATKVAEVTGRERPEIDGALARIMNNVSVERVVEDGTVTLRIENYSDRTETPEVTDIVSVEPQGLNGDASVVDLDGEWFVKWSPSVSAGETAELTYTVDGDAEFDVQVDGVEAEKLTVQN
;
A
#
# COMPACT_ATOMS: atom_id res chain seq x y z
N LEU A 1 -24.72 10.70 -2.34
CA LEU A 1 -25.25 10.67 -0.96
C LEU A 1 -26.47 9.76 -0.93
N LEU A 2 -26.39 8.68 -0.16
CA LEU A 2 -27.47 7.75 0.12
C LEU A 2 -27.89 7.97 1.57
N ARG A 3 -29.19 8.17 1.81
CA ARG A 3 -29.73 8.46 3.15
C ARG A 3 -30.69 7.35 3.51
N PHE A 4 -30.59 6.85 4.73
CA PHE A 4 -31.48 5.81 5.25
C PHE A 4 -31.97 6.17 6.64
N ALA A 5 -33.21 5.82 6.93
CA ALA A 5 -33.78 5.87 8.26
C ALA A 5 -34.44 4.51 8.56
N ASN A 6 -34.08 3.84 9.66
CA ASN A 6 -34.61 2.52 10.02
C ASN A 6 -34.66 1.53 8.83
N ARG A 7 -33.55 1.42 8.08
CA ARG A 7 -33.38 0.58 6.87
C ARG A 7 -34.23 0.98 5.65
N VAL A 8 -34.96 2.10 5.71
CA VAL A 8 -35.74 2.63 4.59
C VAL A 8 -34.95 3.73 3.86
N PRO A 9 -34.78 3.67 2.53
CA PRO A 9 -34.08 4.70 1.77
C PRO A 9 -34.92 5.99 1.67
N LEU A 10 -34.28 7.13 1.93
CA LEU A 10 -34.88 8.46 1.78
C LEU A 10 -34.46 9.06 0.44
N VAL A 11 -35.35 8.99 -0.55
CA VAL A 11 -35.03 9.39 -1.94
C VAL A 11 -35.32 10.87 -2.19
N TYR A 12 -36.45 11.38 -1.67
CA TYR A 12 -36.95 12.73 -1.93
C TYR A 12 -36.49 13.76 -0.88
N GLN A 13 -36.75 15.04 -1.15
CA GLN A 13 -36.50 16.17 -0.23
C GLN A 13 -35.08 16.26 0.34
N ARG A 14 -34.06 15.98 -0.48
CA ARG A 14 -32.64 16.04 -0.04
C ARG A 14 -32.25 17.39 0.56
N GLY A 15 -32.81 18.48 0.04
CA GLY A 15 -32.48 19.84 0.49
C GLY A 15 -32.99 20.22 1.88
N ALA A 16 -33.92 19.44 2.46
CA ALA A 16 -34.52 19.71 3.77
C ALA A 16 -34.10 18.69 4.84
N CYS A 17 -33.08 17.87 4.55
CA CYS A 17 -32.68 16.78 5.42
C CYS A 17 -31.40 17.13 6.18
N ALA A 18 -31.42 16.95 7.50
CA ALA A 18 -30.27 17.15 8.38
C ALA A 18 -28.98 16.51 7.85
N THR A 19 -29.04 15.25 7.40
CA THR A 19 -27.90 14.55 6.80
C THR A 19 -27.25 15.31 5.64
N THR A 20 -28.06 15.87 4.74
CA THR A 20 -27.53 16.61 3.58
C THR A 20 -26.84 17.89 4.04
N ASP A 21 -27.42 18.58 5.02
CA ASP A 21 -26.89 19.85 5.52
C ASP A 21 -25.59 19.65 6.30
N VAL A 22 -25.51 18.59 7.11
CA VAL A 22 -24.27 18.18 7.77
C VAL A 22 -23.18 17.84 6.74
N VAL A 23 -23.50 17.03 5.72
CA VAL A 23 -22.53 16.67 4.68
C VAL A 23 -22.00 17.92 3.95
N LYS A 24 -22.85 18.91 3.66
CA LYS A 24 -22.41 20.15 3.01
C LYS A 24 -21.50 21.03 3.87
N ARG A 25 -21.65 20.95 5.20
CA ARG A 25 -20.90 21.76 6.19
C ARG A 25 -19.49 21.22 6.40
N ILE A 26 -19.28 19.93 6.21
CA ILE A 26 -17.96 19.29 6.36
C ILE A 26 -16.99 19.82 5.29
N GLY A 27 -15.79 20.21 5.74
CA GLY A 27 -14.70 20.66 4.87
C GLY A 27 -13.97 19.49 4.20
N TRP A 28 -14.53 18.98 3.10
CA TRP A 28 -14.07 17.77 2.41
C TRP A 28 -12.66 17.86 1.81
N ARG A 29 -12.19 19.07 1.50
CA ARG A 29 -10.82 19.32 1.05
C ARG A 29 -9.78 18.81 2.06
N ASN A 30 -10.09 18.90 3.35
CA ASN A 30 -9.21 18.42 4.42
C ASN A 30 -9.06 16.89 4.45
N TYR A 31 -9.98 16.19 3.78
CA TYR A 31 -10.06 14.74 3.66
C TYR A 31 -9.71 14.22 2.25
N GLY A 32 -9.26 15.10 1.36
CA GLY A 32 -8.74 14.73 0.05
C GLY A 32 -9.76 14.63 -1.08
N LEU A 33 -11.02 15.04 -0.84
CA LEU A 33 -12.03 15.22 -1.89
C LEU A 33 -12.08 16.67 -2.34
N ASP A 34 -12.42 16.90 -3.60
CA ASP A 34 -12.62 18.27 -4.09
C ASP A 34 -13.94 18.84 -3.58
N GLN A 35 -14.00 20.15 -3.41
CA GLN A 35 -15.21 20.87 -2.98
C GLN A 35 -15.11 22.29 -3.52
N PRO A 36 -15.54 22.54 -4.77
CA PRO A 36 -15.50 23.88 -5.36
C PRO A 36 -16.27 24.88 -4.50
N GLY A 37 -15.71 26.09 -4.31
CA GLY A 37 -16.31 27.11 -3.45
C GLY A 37 -16.20 26.86 -1.93
N GLY A 38 -15.53 25.78 -1.50
CA GLY A 38 -15.22 25.53 -0.09
C GLY A 38 -16.42 25.15 0.80
N SER A 39 -17.61 25.05 0.23
CA SER A 39 -18.84 24.65 0.90
C SER A 39 -19.71 23.83 -0.05
N GLY A 40 -20.65 23.05 0.48
CA GLY A 40 -21.56 22.24 -0.33
C GLY A 40 -21.10 20.80 -0.49
N MET A 41 -21.65 20.10 -1.48
CA MET A 41 -21.36 18.68 -1.65
C MET A 41 -19.92 18.46 -2.16
N PRO A 42 -19.23 17.40 -1.69
CA PRO A 42 -17.93 17.04 -2.26
C PRO A 42 -18.08 16.58 -3.70
N ASN A 43 -17.07 16.88 -4.52
CA ASN A 43 -16.91 16.41 -5.88
C ASN A 43 -15.83 15.32 -5.94
N GLY A 44 -16.10 14.28 -6.72
CA GLY A 44 -15.20 13.15 -6.94
C GLY A 44 -15.94 11.81 -6.97
N PRO A 45 -15.24 10.71 -7.30
CA PRO A 45 -15.81 9.37 -7.35
C PRO A 45 -15.97 8.81 -5.93
N ALA A 46 -16.92 9.36 -5.16
CA ALA A 46 -17.20 8.96 -3.78
C ALA A 46 -18.71 8.82 -3.55
N VAL A 47 -19.08 7.80 -2.77
CA VAL A 47 -20.45 7.59 -2.31
C VAL A 47 -20.47 7.69 -0.79
N ILE A 48 -21.22 8.65 -0.27
CA ILE A 48 -21.47 8.80 1.16
C ILE A 48 -22.82 8.14 1.44
N MET A 49 -22.86 7.20 2.38
CA MET A 49 -24.08 6.59 2.89
C MET A 49 -24.21 6.90 4.38
N VAL A 50 -25.38 7.39 4.79
CA VAL A 50 -25.68 7.66 6.19
C VAL A 50 -26.98 6.96 6.54
N HIS A 51 -26.95 6.17 7.61
CA HIS A 51 -28.11 5.48 8.14
C HIS A 51 -28.34 5.91 9.58
N VAL A 52 -29.55 6.37 9.87
CA VAL A 52 -30.00 6.73 11.22
C VAL A 52 -31.02 5.69 11.68
N ALA A 53 -30.87 5.16 12.89
CA ALA A 53 -31.80 4.22 13.49
C ALA A 53 -32.25 4.70 14.87
N SER A 54 -33.56 4.62 15.12
CA SER A 54 -34.16 4.99 16.41
C SER A 54 -35.54 4.34 16.54
N THR A 55 -36.02 4.16 17.78
CA THR A 55 -37.41 3.78 18.06
C THR A 55 -38.40 4.82 17.54
N ASN A 56 -38.02 6.09 17.59
CA ASN A 56 -38.74 7.20 16.98
C ASN A 56 -37.74 8.10 16.24
N VAL A 57 -37.84 8.10 14.90
CA VAL A 57 -37.00 8.92 14.03
C VAL A 57 -37.72 10.26 13.78
N PRO A 58 -37.07 11.40 14.06
CA PRO A 58 -37.69 12.71 13.85
C PRO A 58 -37.64 13.12 12.38
N PHE A 59 -38.82 13.18 11.75
CA PHE A 59 -38.97 13.61 10.35
C PHE A 59 -39.48 15.05 10.27
N THR A 60 -39.16 15.76 9.19
CA THR A 60 -39.65 17.13 8.94
C THR A 60 -41.12 17.19 8.54
N SER A 61 -41.67 16.09 8.03
CA SER A 61 -43.06 15.97 7.56
C SER A 61 -43.60 14.55 7.77
N GLU A 62 -44.93 14.41 7.72
CA GLU A 62 -45.64 13.13 7.82
C GLU A 62 -45.26 12.14 6.70
N SER A 63 -44.79 12.65 5.55
CA SER A 63 -44.34 11.85 4.41
C SER A 63 -43.04 11.08 4.68
N LYS A 64 -42.31 11.40 5.77
CA LYS A 64 -41.08 10.71 6.23
C LYS A 64 -39.94 10.71 5.20
N ASP A 65 -39.80 11.76 4.41
CA ASP A 65 -38.77 11.86 3.35
C ASP A 65 -37.44 12.50 3.79
N ALA A 66 -37.44 13.22 4.93
CA ALA A 66 -36.27 13.94 5.42
C ALA A 66 -36.21 13.96 6.94
N LEU A 67 -34.98 13.82 7.47
CA LEU A 67 -34.68 13.94 8.90
C LEU A 67 -34.73 15.40 9.31
N ALA A 68 -35.35 15.68 10.46
CA ALA A 68 -35.39 17.01 11.04
C ALA A 68 -34.04 17.45 11.60
N ASN A 69 -33.81 18.76 11.59
CA ASN A 69 -32.57 19.40 12.06
C ASN A 69 -32.58 19.49 13.59
N ILE A 70 -32.18 18.41 14.25
CA ILE A 70 -31.99 18.34 15.70
C ILE A 70 -30.49 18.43 15.98
N PRO A 71 -30.02 19.43 16.76
CA PRO A 71 -28.58 19.63 17.01
C PRO A 71 -27.84 18.37 17.44
N ALA A 72 -28.38 17.63 18.42
CA ALA A 72 -27.77 16.40 18.90
C ALA A 72 -27.62 15.30 17.81
N ILE A 73 -28.55 15.23 16.86
CA ILE A 73 -28.46 14.28 15.74
C ILE A 73 -27.49 14.79 14.68
N GLU A 74 -27.49 16.09 14.38
CA GLU A 74 -26.54 16.70 13.45
C GLU A 74 -25.09 16.49 13.90
N ASP A 75 -24.83 16.76 15.18
CA ASP A 75 -23.50 16.64 15.78
C ASP A 75 -23.00 15.18 15.70
N GLU A 76 -23.86 14.21 16.01
CA GLU A 76 -23.52 12.78 15.94
C GLU A 76 -23.26 12.33 14.50
N ILE A 77 -24.11 12.75 13.55
CA ILE A 77 -23.89 12.47 12.11
C ILE A 77 -22.57 13.08 11.66
N GLU A 78 -22.25 14.30 12.10
CA GLU A 78 -21.01 14.98 11.75
C GLU A 78 -19.79 14.22 12.28
N LEU A 79 -19.82 13.78 13.55
CA LEU A 79 -18.75 13.00 14.15
C LEU A 79 -18.54 11.67 13.41
N ALA A 80 -19.61 10.93 13.14
CA ALA A 80 -19.55 9.66 12.41
C ALA A 80 -18.98 9.82 11.00
N ILE A 81 -19.40 10.86 10.27
CA ILE A 81 -18.85 11.13 8.93
C ILE A 81 -17.37 11.52 9.02
N ARG A 82 -16.98 12.34 10.00
CA ARG A 82 -15.59 12.79 10.16
C ARG A 82 -14.65 11.63 10.49
N GLU A 83 -15.12 10.63 11.24
CA GLU A 83 -14.36 9.41 11.51
C GLU A 83 -14.05 8.64 10.21
N ALA A 84 -15.09 8.29 9.43
CA ALA A 84 -14.92 7.63 8.14
C ALA A 84 -14.07 8.47 7.16
N ALA A 85 -14.21 9.80 7.20
CA ALA A 85 -13.42 10.70 6.36
C ALA A 85 -11.92 10.71 6.73
N ARG A 86 -11.55 10.49 8.00
CA ARG A 86 -10.14 10.35 8.42
C ARG A 86 -9.51 9.08 7.85
N GLU A 87 -10.24 7.97 7.85
CA GLU A 87 -9.79 6.72 7.23
C GLU A 87 -9.61 6.89 5.71
N LEU A 88 -10.60 7.51 5.05
CA LEU A 88 -10.52 7.84 3.63
C LEU A 88 -9.27 8.69 3.32
N LYS A 89 -8.99 9.71 4.14
CA LYS A 89 -7.81 10.55 4.00
C LYS A 89 -6.52 9.73 4.07
N SER A 90 -6.40 8.84 5.06
CA SER A 90 -5.24 7.95 5.21
C SER A 90 -5.05 7.09 3.97
N PHE A 91 -6.13 6.45 3.49
CA PHE A 91 -6.12 5.63 2.28
C PHE A 91 -5.69 6.43 1.03
N LEU A 92 -6.29 7.60 0.81
CA LEU A 92 -5.96 8.45 -0.34
C LEU A 92 -4.51 8.92 -0.29
N ASN A 93 -3.99 9.26 0.90
CA ASN A 93 -2.59 9.65 1.08
C ASN A 93 -1.66 8.48 0.79
N LYS A 94 -1.94 7.28 1.30
CA LYS A 94 -1.19 6.06 0.98
C LYS A 94 -1.17 5.84 -0.53
N ARG A 95 -2.34 5.82 -1.18
CA ARG A 95 -2.46 5.63 -2.63
C ARG A 95 -1.65 6.66 -3.44
N ARG A 96 -1.74 7.95 -3.09
CA ARG A 96 -0.97 9.02 -3.75
C ARG A 96 0.53 8.85 -3.54
N SER A 97 0.96 8.44 -2.35
CA SER A 97 2.36 8.15 -2.05
C SER A 97 2.88 7.02 -2.93
N MET A 98 2.16 5.90 -3.01
CA MET A 98 2.55 4.74 -3.84
C MET A 98 2.60 5.11 -5.33
N GLN A 99 1.63 5.86 -5.84
CA GLN A 99 1.65 6.35 -7.22
C GLN A 99 2.87 7.24 -7.53
N LYS A 100 3.26 8.12 -6.59
CA LYS A 100 4.47 8.93 -6.75
C LYS A 100 5.73 8.08 -6.74
N ARG A 101 5.81 7.07 -5.87
CA ARG A 101 6.94 6.12 -5.82
C ARG A 101 7.07 5.35 -7.12
N ARG A 102 5.97 4.78 -7.62
CA ARG A 102 5.94 4.08 -8.92
C ARG A 102 6.41 4.97 -10.06
N LYS A 103 5.88 6.19 -10.15
CA LYS A 103 6.32 7.16 -11.18
C LYS A 103 7.81 7.49 -11.06
N LYS A 104 8.33 7.64 -9.83
CA LYS A 104 9.76 7.87 -9.59
C LYS A 104 10.59 6.66 -10.04
N GLN A 105 10.17 5.44 -9.69
CA GLN A 105 10.82 4.19 -10.11
C GLN A 105 10.83 4.04 -11.64
N ASP A 106 9.71 4.28 -12.32
CA ASP A 106 9.61 4.20 -13.78
C ASP A 106 10.58 5.18 -14.49
N VAL A 107 10.75 6.38 -13.92
CA VAL A 107 11.67 7.39 -14.44
C VAL A 107 13.12 6.97 -14.18
N LEU A 108 13.44 6.56 -12.95
CA LEU A 108 14.78 6.15 -12.57
C LEU A 108 15.24 4.90 -13.33
N GLY A 109 14.37 3.90 -13.52
CA GLY A 109 14.68 2.70 -14.28
C GLY A 109 15.03 2.98 -15.74
N LYS A 110 14.53 4.09 -16.32
CA LYS A 110 14.91 4.53 -17.67
C LYS A 110 16.20 5.34 -17.69
N ILE A 111 16.41 6.21 -16.69
CA ILE A 111 17.51 7.18 -16.68
C ILE A 111 18.81 6.57 -16.15
N LEU A 112 18.77 5.77 -15.07
CA LEU A 112 19.98 5.25 -14.43
C LEU A 112 20.86 4.40 -15.37
N PRO A 113 20.32 3.45 -16.17
CA PRO A 113 21.13 2.70 -17.12
C PRO A 113 21.79 3.59 -18.17
N GLN A 114 21.06 4.57 -18.70
CA GLN A 114 21.59 5.51 -19.70
C GLN A 114 22.70 6.39 -19.12
N MET A 115 22.54 6.86 -17.88
CA MET A 115 23.58 7.61 -17.18
C MET A 115 24.83 6.76 -16.96
N ALA A 116 24.68 5.52 -16.49
CA ALA A 116 25.79 4.60 -16.28
C ALA A 116 26.60 4.39 -17.57
N THR A 117 25.93 4.12 -18.69
CA THR A 117 26.57 3.98 -20.01
C THR A 117 27.28 5.27 -20.42
N LYS A 118 26.63 6.43 -20.29
CA LYS A 118 27.22 7.71 -20.72
C LYS A 118 28.42 8.11 -19.88
N VAL A 119 28.41 7.88 -18.57
CA VAL A 119 29.56 8.16 -17.70
C VAL A 119 30.72 7.23 -18.05
N ALA A 120 30.46 5.95 -18.31
CA ALA A 120 31.48 5.00 -18.74
C ALA A 120 32.14 5.43 -20.06
N GLU A 121 31.32 5.76 -21.08
CA GLU A 121 31.78 6.25 -22.39
C GLU A 121 32.65 7.51 -22.29
N VAL A 122 32.23 8.49 -21.48
CA VAL A 122 32.94 9.77 -21.35
C VAL A 122 34.23 9.64 -20.55
N THR A 123 34.24 8.77 -19.53
CA THR A 123 35.42 8.60 -18.66
C THR A 123 36.39 7.53 -19.14
N GLY A 124 35.99 6.70 -20.11
CA GLY A 124 36.75 5.54 -20.58
C GLY A 124 36.92 4.47 -19.51
N ARG A 125 36.04 4.44 -18.50
CA ARG A 125 36.06 3.48 -17.39
C ARG A 125 34.97 2.43 -17.57
N GLU A 126 35.07 1.38 -16.76
CA GLU A 126 34.02 0.36 -16.67
C GLU A 126 32.68 0.96 -16.28
N ARG A 127 31.60 0.34 -16.76
CA ARG A 127 30.24 0.76 -16.44
C ARG A 127 30.01 0.60 -14.93
N PRO A 128 29.57 1.65 -14.22
CA PRO A 128 29.29 1.51 -12.80
C PRO A 128 28.13 0.56 -12.57
N GLU A 129 28.25 -0.29 -11.55
CA GLU A 129 27.14 -1.11 -11.09
C GLU A 129 26.07 -0.21 -10.50
N ILE A 130 24.88 -0.31 -11.09
CA ILE A 130 23.69 0.43 -10.67
C ILE A 130 22.70 -0.46 -9.93
N ASP A 131 23.00 -1.76 -9.89
CA ASP A 131 22.27 -2.77 -9.16
C ASP A 131 22.40 -2.44 -7.66
N GLY A 132 21.27 -2.36 -6.97
CA GLY A 132 21.13 -1.82 -5.60
C GLY A 132 21.07 -0.28 -5.49
N ALA A 133 21.60 0.48 -6.45
CA ALA A 133 21.53 1.96 -6.39
C ALA A 133 20.09 2.47 -6.46
N LEU A 134 19.23 1.80 -7.24
CA LEU A 134 17.80 2.10 -7.28
C LEU A 134 17.14 1.92 -5.91
N ALA A 135 17.44 0.81 -5.23
CA ALA A 135 16.88 0.51 -3.90
C ALA A 135 17.29 1.58 -2.88
N ARG A 136 18.57 2.00 -2.90
CA ARG A 136 19.11 3.09 -2.08
C ARG A 136 18.40 4.42 -2.34
N ILE A 137 18.25 4.82 -3.60
CA ILE A 137 17.59 6.09 -3.97
C ILE A 137 16.09 6.09 -3.59
N MET A 138 15.48 4.91 -3.56
CA MET A 138 14.08 4.71 -3.25
C MET A 138 13.80 4.44 -1.77
N ASN A 139 14.83 4.23 -0.95
CA ASN A 139 14.71 3.75 0.43
C ASN A 139 13.82 2.50 0.50
N ASN A 140 14.14 1.52 -0.35
CA ASN A 140 13.43 0.25 -0.46
C ASN A 140 14.14 -0.85 0.35
N VAL A 141 13.42 -1.94 0.59
CA VAL A 141 14.07 -3.22 0.90
C VAL A 141 14.58 -3.80 -0.43
N SER A 142 15.87 -4.15 -0.50
CA SER A 142 16.41 -4.90 -1.63
C SER A 142 16.58 -6.36 -1.28
N VAL A 143 16.28 -7.23 -2.23
CA VAL A 143 16.60 -8.66 -2.17
C VAL A 143 17.44 -8.99 -3.38
N GLU A 144 18.62 -9.53 -3.14
CA GLU A 144 19.59 -9.91 -4.16
C GLU A 144 20.01 -11.36 -3.94
N ARG A 145 19.96 -12.17 -5.00
CA ARG A 145 20.42 -13.55 -4.97
C ARG A 145 21.86 -13.63 -5.49
N VAL A 146 22.70 -14.31 -4.73
CA VAL A 146 24.05 -14.72 -5.15
C VAL A 146 24.13 -16.24 -5.08
N VAL A 147 24.59 -16.86 -6.16
CA VAL A 147 24.81 -18.31 -6.23
C VAL A 147 26.30 -18.57 -6.50
N GLU A 148 26.99 -19.13 -5.52
CA GLU A 148 28.43 -19.43 -5.59
C GLU A 148 28.67 -20.88 -5.16
N ASP A 149 29.26 -21.69 -6.05
CA ASP A 149 29.63 -23.09 -5.79
C ASP A 149 28.52 -23.94 -5.15
N GLY A 150 27.27 -23.76 -5.61
CA GLY A 150 26.09 -24.47 -5.10
C GLY A 150 25.50 -23.88 -3.81
N THR A 151 26.11 -22.84 -3.25
CA THR A 151 25.54 -22.07 -2.12
C THR A 151 24.72 -20.91 -2.64
N VAL A 152 23.44 -20.87 -2.26
CA VAL A 152 22.51 -19.79 -2.56
C VAL A 152 22.42 -18.86 -1.36
N THR A 153 22.66 -17.58 -1.58
CA THR A 153 22.54 -16.53 -0.57
C THR A 153 21.57 -15.46 -1.05
N LEU A 154 20.47 -15.27 -0.33
CA LEU A 154 19.58 -14.12 -0.48
C LEU A 154 20.00 -13.04 0.51
N ARG A 155 20.55 -11.95 -0.02
CA ARG A 155 20.93 -10.77 0.75
C ARG A 155 19.78 -9.77 0.77
N ILE A 156 19.26 -9.52 1.97
CA ILE A 156 18.14 -8.61 2.21
C ILE A 156 18.67 -7.36 2.89
N GLU A 157 18.69 -6.23 2.19
CA GLU A 157 19.14 -4.95 2.75
C GLU A 157 17.97 -4.00 2.93
N ASN A 158 17.86 -3.41 4.11
CA ASN A 158 16.78 -2.47 4.40
C ASN A 158 17.27 -1.02 4.32
N TYR A 159 16.98 -0.33 3.21
CA TYR A 159 17.29 1.09 3.04
C TYR A 159 16.20 2.04 3.56
N SER A 160 15.16 1.52 4.20
CA SER A 160 14.11 2.34 4.82
C SER A 160 14.55 2.88 6.19
N ASP A 161 13.73 3.77 6.75
CA ASP A 161 13.93 4.41 8.06
C ASP A 161 13.28 3.63 9.22
N ARG A 162 12.77 2.42 8.95
CA ARG A 162 12.06 1.58 9.93
C ARG A 162 12.45 0.12 9.79
N THR A 163 12.21 -0.67 10.83
CA THR A 163 12.32 -2.12 10.74
C THR A 163 11.27 -2.67 9.79
N GLU A 164 11.68 -3.56 8.88
CA GLU A 164 10.81 -4.25 7.94
C GLU A 164 10.90 -5.76 8.21
N THR A 165 9.77 -6.46 8.05
CA THR A 165 9.66 -7.91 8.27
C THR A 165 9.17 -8.59 6.98
N PRO A 166 10.00 -8.67 5.93
CA PRO A 166 9.59 -9.30 4.68
C PRO A 166 9.37 -10.81 4.89
N GLU A 167 8.39 -11.36 4.19
CA GLU A 167 8.22 -12.81 4.04
C GLU A 167 8.86 -13.23 2.73
N VAL A 168 10.04 -13.82 2.79
CA VAL A 168 10.81 -14.21 1.60
C VAL A 168 10.59 -15.68 1.34
N THR A 169 10.11 -16.01 0.14
CA THR A 169 9.94 -17.37 -0.35
C THR A 169 10.83 -17.54 -1.57
N ASP A 170 11.82 -18.41 -1.47
CA ASP A 170 12.65 -18.82 -2.60
C ASP A 170 12.13 -20.15 -3.14
N ILE A 171 11.74 -20.15 -4.41
CA ILE A 171 11.26 -21.32 -5.14
C ILE A 171 12.44 -21.91 -5.89
N VAL A 172 12.76 -23.17 -5.65
CA VAL A 172 13.92 -23.84 -6.22
C VAL A 172 13.56 -25.21 -6.77
N SER A 173 14.09 -25.55 -7.95
CA SER A 173 13.78 -26.81 -8.66
C SER A 173 14.53 -28.05 -8.14
N VAL A 174 15.36 -27.88 -7.10
CA VAL A 174 16.23 -28.92 -6.51
C VAL A 174 16.08 -28.87 -5.00
N GLU A 175 16.17 -30.02 -4.34
CA GLU A 175 16.05 -30.11 -2.89
C GLU A 175 17.10 -29.24 -2.18
N PRO A 176 16.67 -28.24 -1.40
CA PRO A 176 17.57 -27.35 -0.68
C PRO A 176 18.10 -28.04 0.58
N GLN A 177 19.39 -27.90 0.83
CA GLN A 177 20.08 -28.40 2.02
C GLN A 177 20.73 -27.26 2.80
N GLY A 178 21.19 -27.52 4.03
CA GLY A 178 22.01 -26.56 4.77
C GLY A 178 21.35 -25.21 5.07
N LEU A 179 20.03 -25.17 5.23
CA LEU A 179 19.28 -23.94 5.47
C LEU A 179 19.69 -23.26 6.79
N ASN A 180 19.80 -21.92 6.76
CA ASN A 180 20.06 -21.13 7.96
C ASN A 180 18.78 -20.60 8.63
N GLY A 181 18.88 -20.30 9.93
CA GLY A 181 17.82 -19.68 10.71
C GLY A 181 16.56 -20.55 10.84
N ASP A 182 15.40 -19.88 10.96
CA ASP A 182 14.09 -20.52 11.13
C ASP A 182 13.39 -20.79 9.78
N ALA A 183 14.16 -21.22 8.76
CA ALA A 183 13.64 -21.52 7.44
C ALA A 183 12.58 -22.63 7.50
N SER A 184 11.50 -22.48 6.73
CA SER A 184 10.52 -23.54 6.50
C SER A 184 10.57 -23.97 5.04
N VAL A 185 10.46 -25.27 4.79
CA VAL A 185 10.54 -25.85 3.44
C VAL A 185 9.29 -26.65 3.15
N VAL A 186 8.71 -26.44 1.97
CA VAL A 186 7.56 -27.20 1.47
C VAL A 186 7.87 -27.71 0.07
N ASP A 187 7.71 -29.01 -0.16
CA ASP A 187 7.78 -29.63 -1.50
C ASP A 187 6.40 -29.68 -2.14
N LEU A 188 6.29 -29.24 -3.38
CA LEU A 188 5.12 -29.34 -4.23
C LEU A 188 5.54 -29.86 -5.61
N ASP A 189 5.35 -31.16 -5.83
CA ASP A 189 5.57 -31.82 -7.12
C ASP A 189 6.99 -31.61 -7.71
N GLY A 190 8.02 -31.53 -6.85
CA GLY A 190 9.41 -31.36 -7.27
C GLY A 190 9.89 -29.90 -7.35
N GLU A 191 9.04 -28.94 -6.99
CA GLU A 191 9.42 -27.56 -6.68
C GLU A 191 9.43 -27.35 -5.17
N TRP A 192 10.53 -26.78 -4.67
CA TRP A 192 10.74 -26.55 -3.24
C TRP A 192 10.56 -25.08 -2.89
N PHE A 193 9.70 -24.82 -1.93
CA PHE A 193 9.37 -23.48 -1.44
C PHE A 193 10.09 -23.27 -0.11
N VAL A 194 11.16 -22.48 -0.14
CA VAL A 194 11.95 -22.14 1.04
C VAL A 194 11.55 -20.79 1.57
N LYS A 195 10.93 -20.76 2.74
CA LYS A 195 10.35 -19.56 3.32
C LYS A 195 11.06 -19.11 4.59
N TRP A 196 11.37 -17.82 4.65
CA TRP A 196 11.87 -17.10 5.82
C TRP A 196 11.02 -15.87 6.14
N SER A 197 11.08 -15.44 7.40
CA SER A 197 10.46 -14.20 7.86
C SER A 197 11.44 -13.38 8.70
N PRO A 198 12.55 -12.89 8.10
CA PRO A 198 13.54 -12.11 8.83
C PRO A 198 12.95 -10.77 9.29
N SER A 199 13.47 -10.26 10.40
CA SER A 199 13.24 -8.89 10.85
C SER A 199 14.51 -8.09 10.61
N VAL A 200 14.48 -7.12 9.70
CA VAL A 200 15.65 -6.35 9.29
C VAL A 200 15.49 -4.90 9.73
N SER A 201 16.33 -4.42 10.65
CA SER A 201 16.26 -3.02 11.12
C SER A 201 16.69 -2.04 10.03
N ALA A 202 16.38 -0.76 10.23
CA ALA A 202 16.78 0.30 9.29
C ALA A 202 18.30 0.33 9.09
N GLY A 203 18.75 0.21 7.84
CA GLY A 203 20.17 0.19 7.46
C GLY A 203 20.88 -1.14 7.69
N GLU A 204 20.20 -2.16 8.23
CA GLU A 204 20.77 -3.49 8.45
C GLU A 204 20.59 -4.41 7.24
N THR A 205 21.30 -5.53 7.28
CA THR A 205 21.26 -6.58 6.26
C THR A 205 21.02 -7.93 6.92
N ALA A 206 20.18 -8.76 6.31
CA ALA A 206 20.01 -10.16 6.65
C ALA A 206 20.46 -11.04 5.48
N GLU A 207 21.07 -12.17 5.79
CA GLU A 207 21.51 -13.16 4.80
C GLU A 207 20.74 -14.46 5.07
N LEU A 208 20.02 -14.93 4.05
CA LEU A 208 19.33 -16.21 4.08
C LEU A 208 20.07 -17.15 3.14
N THR A 209 20.45 -18.32 3.62
CA THR A 209 21.36 -19.20 2.89
C THR A 209 20.86 -20.64 2.90
N TYR A 210 21.09 -21.33 1.79
CA TYR A 210 20.94 -22.76 1.64
C TYR A 210 21.87 -23.25 0.52
N THR A 211 21.99 -24.57 0.36
CA THR A 211 22.82 -25.20 -0.67
C THR A 211 21.96 -26.06 -1.59
N VAL A 212 22.34 -26.15 -2.86
CA VAL A 212 21.71 -27.01 -3.86
C VAL A 212 22.75 -27.91 -4.52
N ASP A 213 22.35 -29.13 -4.82
CA ASP A 213 23.18 -30.09 -5.53
C ASP A 213 22.89 -30.02 -7.04
N GLY A 214 23.76 -29.35 -7.79
CA GLY A 214 23.68 -29.26 -9.26
C GLY A 214 23.03 -27.98 -9.78
N ASP A 215 22.62 -28.01 -11.06
CA ASP A 215 21.96 -26.88 -11.71
C ASP A 215 20.50 -26.79 -11.24
N ALA A 216 20.13 -25.66 -10.64
CA ALA A 216 18.77 -25.39 -10.16
C ALA A 216 18.21 -24.12 -10.82
N GLU A 217 16.90 -24.13 -11.05
CA GLU A 217 16.13 -22.95 -11.41
C GLU A 217 15.59 -22.29 -10.14
N PHE A 218 15.54 -20.96 -10.14
CA PHE A 218 15.19 -20.19 -8.94
C PHE A 218 14.24 -19.03 -9.24
N ASP A 219 13.20 -18.86 -8.42
CA ASP A 219 12.29 -17.70 -8.42
C ASP A 219 12.06 -17.20 -7.00
N VAL A 220 12.21 -15.89 -6.76
CA VAL A 220 12.05 -15.33 -5.41
C VAL A 220 10.79 -14.49 -5.34
N GLN A 221 9.98 -14.77 -4.32
CA GLN A 221 8.76 -14.06 -4.00
C GLN A 221 8.91 -13.41 -2.63
N VAL A 222 8.51 -12.14 -2.52
CA VAL A 222 8.62 -11.38 -1.28
C VAL A 222 7.29 -10.74 -0.95
N ASP A 223 6.70 -11.16 0.16
CA ASP A 223 5.48 -10.64 0.73
C ASP A 223 5.77 -9.79 1.97
N GLY A 224 4.73 -9.18 2.55
CA GLY A 224 4.83 -8.35 3.76
C GLY A 224 5.37 -6.93 3.51
N VAL A 225 5.99 -6.68 2.36
CA VAL A 225 6.44 -5.35 1.91
C VAL A 225 5.67 -4.93 0.66
N GLU A 226 5.21 -3.68 0.61
CA GLU A 226 4.52 -3.18 -0.57
C GLU A 226 5.45 -3.15 -1.79
N ALA A 227 4.97 -3.59 -2.97
CA ALA A 227 5.80 -3.74 -4.16
C ALA A 227 6.58 -2.47 -4.55
N GLU A 228 6.02 -1.28 -4.37
CA GLU A 228 6.73 -0.02 -4.66
C GLU A 228 7.76 0.39 -3.58
N LYS A 229 7.93 -0.43 -2.54
CA LYS A 229 8.98 -0.35 -1.52
C LYS A 229 9.96 -1.53 -1.56
N LEU A 230 9.79 -2.43 -2.52
CA LEU A 230 10.63 -3.61 -2.70
C LEU A 230 11.44 -3.46 -4.00
N THR A 231 12.67 -3.94 -3.98
CA THR A 231 13.51 -4.08 -5.19
C THR A 231 14.05 -5.50 -5.20
N VAL A 232 13.62 -6.32 -6.15
CA VAL A 232 14.11 -7.68 -6.32
C VAL A 232 15.10 -7.70 -7.48
N GLN A 233 16.27 -8.28 -7.24
CA GLN A 233 17.33 -8.47 -8.21
C GLN A 233 17.60 -9.98 -8.32
N ASN A 234 17.36 -10.51 -9.51
CA ASN A 234 17.54 -11.91 -9.86
C ASN A 234 18.83 -12.10 -10.65
#